data_AF-A0A352JGD9-F1
#
_entry.id   AF-A0A352JGD9-F1
#
_cell.length_a   1.000
_cell.length_b   1.000
_cell.length_c   1.000
_cell.angle_alpha   90.00
_cell.angle_beta   90.00
_cell.angle_gamma   90.00
#
_symmetry.space_group_name_H-M   'P 1'
#
loop_
_entity.id
_entity.type
_entity.pdbx_description
1 polymer ?
#
loop_
_entity_poly.entity_id
_entity_poly.type
_entity_poly.pdbx_seq_one_letter_code
_entity_poly.pdbx_strand_id
1 'polypeptide(L)' 'MIKEQRLRLQSLLDSSPSLKPHLISILDRIYKLAVIADERETGLNTFPAICPSAITQILEE' A
#
# COMPACT_ATOMS: atom_id res chain seq x y z
N MET A 1 -9.86 -9.49 7.78
CA MET A 1 -9.78 -8.07 8.21
C MET A 1 -8.44 -7.49 7.76
N ILE A 2 -8.31 -6.16 7.60
CA ILE A 2 -7.04 -5.55 7.14
C ILE A 2 -5.84 -5.88 8.06
N LYS A 3 -6.06 -5.96 9.38
CA LYS A 3 -5.04 -6.35 10.36
C LYS A 3 -4.43 -7.73 10.09
N GLU A 4 -5.26 -8.70 9.71
CA GLU A 4 -4.80 -10.05 9.35
C GLU A 4 -3.99 -10.04 8.06
N GLN A 5 -4.41 -9.28 7.06
CA GLN A 5 -3.68 -9.15 5.79
C GLN A 5 -2.29 -8.54 6.02
N ARG A 6 -2.19 -7.53 6.90
CA ARG A 6 -0.90 -6.94 7.29
C ARG A 6 0.01 -7.95 7.97
N LEU A 7 -0.49 -8.73 8.94
CA LEU A 7 0.31 -9.76 9.60
C LEU A 7 0.82 -10.84 8.62
N ARG A 8 -0.03 -11.27 7.69
CA ARG A 8 0.38 -12.22 6.64
C ARG A 8 1.44 -11.62 5.71
N LEU A 9 1.27 -10.36 5.32
CA LEU A 9 2.24 -9.64 4.49
C LEU A 9 3.58 -9.46 5.21
N GLN A 10 3.56 -9.07 6.49
CA GLN A 10 4.78 -8.97 7.31
C GLN A 10 5.50 -10.33 7.39
N SER A 11 4.76 -11.41 7.66
CA SER A 11 5.32 -12.77 7.70
C SER A 11 5.99 -13.18 6.38
N LEU A 12 5.39 -12.79 5.25
CA LEU A 12 5.95 -13.03 3.91
C LEU A 12 7.20 -12.18 3.65
N LEU A 13 7.22 -10.93 4.10
CA LEU A 13 8.39 -10.06 3.97
C LEU A 13 9.56 -10.52 4.86
N ASP A 14 9.28 -11.09 6.03
CA ASP A 14 10.31 -11.61 6.93
C ASP A 14 10.90 -12.92 6.43
N SER A 15 10.07 -13.78 5.82
CA SER A 15 10.56 -14.99 5.13
C SER A 15 11.26 -14.70 3.79
N SER A 16 11.07 -13.52 3.21
CA SER A 16 11.69 -13.11 1.94
C SER A 16 12.12 -11.63 1.95
N PRO A 17 13.25 -11.30 2.61
CA PRO A 17 13.70 -9.91 2.77
C PRO A 17 13.95 -9.17 1.46
N SER A 18 14.28 -9.90 0.39
CA SER A 18 14.47 -9.36 -0.96
C SER A 18 13.20 -8.73 -1.55
N LEU A 19 12.01 -9.07 -1.03
CA LEU A 19 10.74 -8.48 -1.46
C LEU A 19 10.50 -7.09 -0.85
N LYS A 20 11.17 -6.75 0.26
CA LYS A 20 11.04 -5.43 0.91
C LYS A 20 11.37 -4.27 -0.03
N PRO A 21 12.53 -4.23 -0.72
CA PRO A 21 12.84 -3.15 -1.68
C PRO A 21 11.90 -3.15 -2.89
N HIS A 22 11.44 -4.34 -3.34
CA HIS A 22 10.47 -4.42 -4.44
C HIS A 22 9.14 -3.79 -4.06
N LEU A 23 8.62 -4.09 -2.86
CA LEU A 23 7.38 -3.51 -2.33
C LEU A 23 7.45 -1.98 -2.28
N ILE A 24 8.58 -1.42 -1.84
CA ILE A 24 8.80 0.03 -1.84
C ILE A 24 8.77 0.58 -3.28
N SER A 25 9.42 -0.09 -4.22
CA SER A 25 9.49 0.36 -5.62
C SER A 25 8.15 0.39 -6.34
N ILE A 26 7.20 -0.46 -5.94
CA ILE A 26 5.87 -0.55 -6.57
C ILE A 26 4.80 0.26 -5.85
N LEU A 27 5.07 0.78 -4.65
CA LEU A 27 4.07 1.43 -3.79
C LEU A 27 3.40 2.63 -4.45
N ASP A 28 4.19 3.51 -5.08
CA ASP A 28 3.68 4.71 -5.77
C ASP A 28 2.71 4.32 -6.91
N ARG A 29 3.06 3.29 -7.68
CA ARG A 29 2.20 2.77 -8.75
C ARG A 29 0.89 2.21 -8.20
N ILE A 30 0.96 1.43 -7.12
CA ILE A 30 -0.23 0.83 -6.50
C ILE A 30 -1.13 1.91 -5.91
N TYR A 31 -0.57 2.91 -5.24
CA TYR A 31 -1.32 4.01 -4.67
C TYR A 31 -2.10 4.78 -5.75
N LYS A 32 -1.47 5.10 -6.88
CA LYS A 32 -2.16 5.75 -8.01
C LYS A 32 -3.32 4.92 -8.55
N LEU A 33 -3.15 3.60 -8.63
CA LEU A 33 -4.24 2.71 -9.03
C LEU A 33 -5.39 2.69 -8.01
N ALA A 34 -5.07 2.71 -6.71
CA ALA A 34 -6.06 2.77 -5.65
C ALA A 34 -6.85 4.09 -5.69
N VAL A 35 -6.18 5.22 -5.90
CA VAL A 35 -6.83 6.53 -6.10
C VAL A 35 -7.78 6.46 -7.29
N ILE A 36 -7.31 6.06 -8.48
CA ILE A 36 -8.18 5.96 -9.68
C ILE A 36 -9.40 5.04 -9.45
N ALA A 37 -9.21 3.94 -8.72
CA ALA A 37 -10.31 3.04 -8.39
C ALA A 37 -11.35 3.73 -7.49
N ASP A 38 -10.89 4.44 -6.45
CA ASP A 38 -11.77 5.19 -5.55
C ASP A 38 -12.46 6.34 -6.28
N GLU A 39 -11.74 7.14 -7.09
CA GLU A 39 -12.32 8.23 -7.87
C GLU A 39 -13.44 7.72 -8.79
N ARG A 40 -13.30 6.51 -9.36
CA ARG A 40 -14.34 5.88 -10.20
C ARG A 40 -15.55 5.41 -9.41
N GLU A 41 -15.36 4.97 -8.17
CA GLU A 41 -16.42 4.46 -7.31
C GLU A 41 -17.17 5.59 -6.60
N THR A 42 -16.45 6.59 -6.10
CA THR A 42 -16.97 7.64 -5.22
C THR A 42 -17.17 8.98 -5.95
N GLY A 43 -16.51 9.19 -7.09
CA GLY A 43 -16.46 10.49 -7.78
C GLY A 43 -15.60 11.54 -7.07
N LEU A 44 -14.94 11.19 -5.96
CA LEU A 44 -14.08 12.10 -5.20
C LEU A 44 -12.68 12.11 -5.81
N ASN A 45 -12.12 13.30 -6.06
CA ASN A 45 -10.76 13.49 -6.62
C ASN A 45 -9.83 14.24 -5.65
N THR A 46 -10.07 14.08 -4.35
CA THR A 46 -9.41 14.87 -3.30
C THR A 46 -8.13 14.22 -2.76
N PHE A 47 -7.69 13.12 -3.37
CA PHE A 47 -6.53 12.36 -2.92
C PHE A 47 -5.21 13.04 -3.33
N PRO A 48 -4.19 13.04 -2.46
CA PRO A 48 -2.85 13.50 -2.83
C PRO A 48 -2.28 12.71 -4.01
N ALA A 49 -1.46 13.35 -4.85
CA ALA A 49 -0.82 12.70 -5.99
C ALA A 49 0.27 11.68 -5.60
N ILE A 50 0.82 11.80 -4.38
CA ILE A 50 1.86 10.93 -3.82
C ILE A 50 1.28 10.27 -2.58
N CYS A 51 1.57 8.98 -2.37
CA CYS A 51 1.13 8.27 -1.19
C CYS A 51 1.63 8.97 0.08
N PRO A 52 0.74 9.41 0.99
CA PRO A 52 1.15 10.14 2.20
C PRO A 52 1.81 9.24 3.25
N SER A 53 1.54 7.93 3.19
CA SER A 53 1.99 6.97 4.19
C SER A 53 3.24 6.23 3.71
N ALA A 54 4.22 6.08 4.61
CA ALA A 54 5.34 5.20 4.39
C ALA A 54 4.91 3.73 4.49
N ILE A 55 5.69 2.82 3.88
CA ILE A 55 5.37 1.38 3.92
C ILE A 55 5.32 0.83 5.36
N THR A 56 6.12 1.37 6.27
CA THR A 56 6.11 0.99 7.69
C THR A 56 4.76 1.32 8.34
N GLN A 57 4.24 2.53 8.10
CA GLN A 57 2.91 2.95 8.59
C GLN A 57 1.80 2.06 8.03
N ILE A 58 1.84 1.75 6.72
CA ILE A 58 0.84 0.89 6.07
C ILE A 58 0.82 -0.52 6.68
N LEU A 59 1.97 -1.02 7.13
CA LEU A 59 2.10 -2.33 7.74
C LEU A 59 1.69 -2.33 9.23
N GLU A 60 1.77 -1.21 9.93
CA GLU A 60 1.55 -1.11 11.38
C GLU A 60 0.13 -0.62 11.78
N GLU A 61 -0.48 0.31 11.03
CA GLU A 61 -1.74 0.99 11.39
C GLU A 61 -2.99 0.36 10.78
#